data_AF-A0A560PUS9-F1
#
_entry.id   AF-A0A560PUS9-F1
#
_cell.length_a   1.000
_cell.length_b   1.000
_cell.length_c   1.000
_cell.angle_alpha   90.00
_cell.angle_beta   90.00
_cell.angle_gamma   90.00
#
_symmetry.space_group_name_H-M   'P 1'
#
loop_
_entity.id
_entity.type
_entity.pdbx_description
1 polymer ?
#
loop_
_entity_poly.entity_id
_entity_poly.type
_entity_poly.pdbx_seq_one_letter_code
_entity_poly.pdbx_strand_id
1 'polypeptide(L)' 'MTSCCYAQSEKGWLHDPLGIAWDIFTSHGEAPIHGVKRSPRELALGACCAPADKRDI' A
#
# COMPACT_ATOMS: atom_id res chain seq x y z
N MET A 1 1.32 1.94 15.52
CA MET A 1 0.61 1.82 14.23
C MET A 1 1.46 0.92 13.35
N THR A 2 1.00 -0.29 13.02
CA THR A 2 1.75 -1.20 12.14
C THR A 2 1.10 -1.18 10.76
N SER A 3 1.66 -0.37 9.86
CA SER A 3 1.32 -0.37 8.44
C SER A 3 2.08 -1.53 7.79
N CYS A 4 1.39 -2.64 7.50
CA CYS A 4 2.04 -3.85 6.95
C CYS A 4 1.33 -4.41 5.70
N CYS A 5 0.12 -3.94 5.37
CA CYS A 5 -0.77 -4.68 4.47
C CYS A 5 -0.33 -4.77 3.00
N TYR A 6 0.65 -3.95 2.56
CA TYR A 6 1.10 -3.91 1.16
C TYR A 6 2.59 -3.54 1.02
N ALA A 7 3.40 -3.77 2.05
CA ALA A 7 4.84 -3.61 1.93
C ALA A 7 5.42 -4.70 1.00
N GLN A 8 6.44 -4.36 0.22
CA GLN A 8 7.15 -5.38 -0.57
C GLN A 8 7.95 -6.26 0.38
N SER A 9 7.82 -7.58 0.25
CA SER A 9 8.55 -8.52 1.09
C SER A 9 9.24 -9.56 0.24
N GLU A 10 10.46 -9.91 0.63
CA GLU A 10 11.20 -11.02 0.04
C GLU A 10 10.99 -12.27 0.89
N LYS A 11 10.80 -13.40 0.21
CA LYS A 11 10.63 -14.71 0.84
C LYS A 11 11.94 -15.50 0.71
N GLY A 12 12.41 -16.05 1.82
CA GLY A 12 13.53 -16.97 1.89
C GLY A 12 13.20 -18.24 2.68
N TRP A 13 14.16 -19.17 2.69
CA TRP A 13 14.09 -20.41 3.45
C TRP A 13 15.31 -20.53 4.37
N LEU A 14 15.10 -20.96 5.60
CA LEU A 14 16.16 -21.31 6.55
C LEU A 14 15.95 -22.75 7.02
N HIS A 15 17.02 -23.53 7.11
CA HIS A 15 16.97 -24.83 7.77
C HIS A 15 17.46 -24.71 9.21
N ASP A 16 16.73 -25.32 10.14
CA ASP A 16 17.21 -25.46 11.51
C ASP A 16 18.28 -26.57 11.62
N PRO A 17 18.95 -26.72 12.77
CA PRO A 17 19.97 -27.77 12.96
C PRO A 17 19.45 -29.20 12.81
N LEU A 18 18.13 -29.42 12.89
CA LEU A 18 17.46 -30.70 12.68
C LEU A 18 17.04 -30.90 11.21
N GLY A 19 17.29 -29.90 10.35
CA GLY A 19 17.02 -29.93 8.92
C GLY A 19 15.63 -29.43 8.52
N ILE A 20 14.80 -28.98 9.47
CA ILE A 20 13.44 -28.50 9.17
C ILE A 20 13.53 -27.16 8.44
N ALA A 21 12.85 -27.07 7.29
CA ALA A 21 12.79 -25.84 6.51
C ALA A 21 11.72 -24.89 7.07
N TRP A 22 12.11 -23.62 7.23
CA TRP A 22 11.26 -22.54 7.71
C TRP A 22 11.18 -21.44 6.68
N ASP A 23 9.96 -20.96 6.43
CA ASP A 23 9.71 -19.77 5.64
C ASP A 23 10.08 -18.51 6.45
N ILE A 24 10.87 -17.62 5.84
CA ILE A 24 11.22 -16.32 6.40
C ILE A 24 10.81 -15.23 5.42
N PHE A 25 10.21 -14.15 5.93
CA PHE A 25 9.79 -12.99 5.16
C PHE A 25 10.49 -11.73 5.67
N THR A 26 11.25 -11.07 4.82
CA THR A 26 11.86 -9.77 5.11
C THR A 26 11.05 -8.69 4.41
N SER A 27 10.45 -7.78 5.18
CA SER A 27 9.67 -6.65 4.63
C SER A 27 10.57 -5.45 4.39
N HIS A 28 10.43 -4.83 3.22
CA HIS A 28 11.21 -3.69 2.77
C HIS A 28 10.30 -2.48 2.52
N GLY A 29 10.80 -1.30 2.90
CA GLY A 29 10.08 -0.03 2.73
C GLY A 29 8.87 0.12 3.64
N GLU A 30 8.03 1.10 3.32
CA GLU A 30 6.81 1.41 4.08
C GLU A 30 5.58 0.87 3.35
N ALA A 31 4.61 0.35 4.11
CA ALA A 31 3.34 -0.02 3.51
C ALA A 31 2.51 1.25 3.21
N PRO A 32 1.92 1.37 2.00
CA PRO A 32 1.11 2.51 1.62
C PRO A 32 -0.08 2.70 2.57
N ILE A 33 -0.30 3.95 2.99
CA ILE A 33 -1.45 4.32 3.81
C ILE A 33 -2.65 4.59 2.89
N HIS A 34 -3.62 3.69 2.91
CA HIS A 34 -4.89 3.86 2.21
C HIS A 34 -5.95 4.47 3.16
N GLY A 35 -6.89 5.23 2.60
CA GLY A 35 -8.01 5.80 3.37
C GLY A 35 -7.73 7.14 4.07
N VAL A 36 -6.60 7.80 3.75
CA VAL A 36 -6.39 9.20 4.20
C VAL A 36 -7.46 10.08 3.56
N LYS A 37 -8.17 10.87 4.39
CA LYS A 37 -9.13 11.86 3.90
C LYS A 37 -8.37 12.91 3.10
N ARG A 38 -8.47 12.83 1.77
CA ARG A 38 -7.95 13.86 0.87
C ARG A 38 -8.89 15.06 0.93
N SER A 39 -8.33 16.25 0.98
CA SER A 39 -9.09 17.48 0.81
C SER A 39 -9.76 17.52 -0.57
N PRO A 40 -10.85 18.29 -0.74
CA PRO A 40 -11.49 18.47 -2.05
C PRO A 40 -10.51 18.94 -3.14
N ARG A 41 -9.52 19.75 -2.76
CA ARG A 41 -8.46 20.23 -3.67
C ARG A 41 -7.54 19.11 -4.14
N GLU A 42 -7.14 18.21 -3.24
CA GLU A 42 -6.28 17.06 -3.58
C GLU A 42 -7.02 16.01 -4.42
N LEU A 43 -8.34 15.86 -4.23
CA LEU A 43 -9.19 15.02 -5.07
C LEU A 43 -9.31 15.59 -6.49
N ALA A 44 -9.50 16.91 -6.62
CA ALA A 44 -9.60 17.59 -7.92
C ALA A 44 -8.30 17.49 -8.74
N LEU A 45 -7.13 17.52 -8.09
CA LEU A 45 -5.82 17.37 -8.77
C LEU A 45 -5.55 15.96 -9.29
N GLY A 46 -6.15 14.92 -8.67
CA GLY A 46 -5.99 13.53 -9.09
C GLY A 46 -7.04 13.03 -10.08
N ALA A 47 -8.10 13.80 -10.32
CA ALA A 47 -9.22 13.41 -11.17
C ALA A 47 -9.04 13.95 -12.60
N CYS A 48 -8.14 13.34 -13.38
CA CYS A 48 -8.13 13.58 -14.82
C CYS A 48 -9.40 12.95 -15.44
N CYS A 49 -10.02 13.66 -16.39
CA CYS A 49 -11.25 13.26 -17.11
C CYS A 49 -12.57 13.26 -16.30
N ALA A 50 -12.64 13.96 -15.16
CA ALA A 50 -13.93 14.17 -14.50
C ALA A 50 -14.84 15.07 -15.37
N PRO A 51 -16.13 14.72 -15.56
CA PRO A 51 -17.06 15.57 -16.29
C PRO A 51 -17.18 16.91 -15.58
N ALA A 52 -17.12 18.01 -16.35
CA ALA A 52 -17.36 19.34 -15.81
C ALA A 52 -18.79 19.41 -15.27
N ASP A 53 -18.93 19.73 -13.99
CA ASP A 53 -20.21 19.97 -13.33
C ASP A 53 -20.86 21.22 -13.95
N LYS A 54 -21.65 21.01 -15.01
CA LYS A 54 -22.53 22.04 -15.57
C LYS A 54 -23.75 22.19 -14.68
N ARG A 55 -23.60 22.98 -13.62
CA ARG A 55 -24.75 23.65 -12.99
C ARG A 55 -25.04 24.91 -13.78
N ASP A 56 -25.84 24.76 -14.83
CA ASP A 56 -26.50 25.88 -15.50
C ASP A 56 -27.59 26.42 -14.55
N ILE A 57 -27.41 27.64 -14.05
CA ILE A 57 -28.44 28.49 -13.45
C ILE A 57 -28.50 29.82 -14.20
#